data_AF-A0A9J6ZK76-F1
#
_entry.id   AF-A0A9J6ZK76-F1
#
_cell.length_a   1.000
_cell.length_b   1.000
_cell.length_c   1.000
_cell.angle_alpha   90.00
_cell.angle_beta   90.00
_cell.angle_gamma   90.00
#
_symmetry.space_group_name_H-M   'P 1'
#
loop_
_entity.id
_entity.type
_entity.pdbx_description
1 polymer ?
#
loop_
_entity_poly.entity_id
_entity_poly.type
_entity_poly.pdbx_seq_one_letter_code
_entity_poly.pdbx_strand_id
1 'polypeptide(L)'
;MKINDINRINGINKTYQNQAEFRKEDRKSMGKDEVQISQAAQEMLETSRVENSERTQYLDELKQAVQSGTYYVESGKIAEKLLPFFK
;
A
#
# COMPACT_ATOMS: atom_id res chain seq x y z
N MET A 1 39.75 -3.29 71.21
CA MET A 1 38.69 -3.16 70.20
C MET A 1 38.95 -1.94 69.34
N LYS A 2 39.18 -2.12 68.04
CA LYS A 2 39.17 -1.07 67.02
C LYS A 2 38.51 -1.66 65.78
N ILE A 3 37.28 -1.23 65.52
CA ILE A 3 36.48 -1.54 64.35
C ILE A 3 36.55 -0.29 63.45
N ASN A 4 36.75 -0.49 62.15
CA ASN A 4 36.08 0.24 61.06
C ASN A 4 36.71 -0.12 59.69
N ASP A 5 36.13 -1.12 59.01
CA ASP A 5 36.38 -1.38 57.59
C ASP A 5 35.45 -0.50 56.73
N ILE A 6 35.96 0.59 56.17
CA ILE A 6 35.22 1.60 55.37
C ILE A 6 35.26 1.28 53.87
N ASN A 7 35.33 0.01 53.47
CA ASN A 7 35.45 -0.36 52.04
C ASN A 7 34.25 -1.12 51.46
N ARG A 8 33.08 -1.12 52.12
CA ARG A 8 31.88 -1.83 51.63
C ARG A 8 31.05 -1.09 50.55
N ILE A 9 31.43 0.12 50.14
CA ILE A 9 30.60 0.96 49.27
C ILE A 9 30.95 0.82 47.77
N ASN A 10 32.13 0.28 47.44
CA ASN A 10 32.60 0.15 46.04
C ASN A 10 31.94 -0.99 45.24
N GLY A 11 31.27 -1.95 45.91
CA GLY A 11 30.60 -3.08 45.24
C GLY A 11 29.19 -2.77 44.72
N ILE A 12 28.50 -1.80 45.34
CA ILE A 12 27.08 -1.52 45.07
C ILE A 12 26.90 -0.72 43.78
N ASN A 13 27.87 0.12 43.41
CA ASN A 13 27.81 0.92 42.17
C ASN A 13 27.94 0.07 40.89
N LYS A 14 28.68 -1.05 40.92
CA LYS A 14 28.81 -1.95 39.76
C LYS A 14 27.52 -2.72 39.45
N THR A 15 26.77 -3.11 40.47
CA THR A 15 25.47 -3.78 40.30
C THR A 15 24.39 -2.86 39.73
N TYR A 16 24.43 -1.56 40.05
CA TYR A 16 23.48 -0.59 39.54
C TYR A 16 23.75 -0.19 38.07
N GLN A 17 25.01 -0.14 37.63
CA GLN A 17 25.35 0.12 36.22
C GLN A 17 24.93 -1.03 35.29
N ASN A 18 25.11 -2.28 35.71
CA ASN A 18 24.73 -3.44 34.90
C ASN A 18 23.21 -3.57 34.73
N GLN A 19 22.40 -3.09 35.67
CA GLN A 19 20.93 -3.08 35.53
C GLN A 19 20.43 -1.99 34.57
N ALA A 20 21.19 -0.91 34.37
CA ALA A 20 20.84 0.13 33.40
C ALA A 20 21.08 -0.33 31.95
N GLU A 21 22.08 -1.17 31.71
CA GLU A 21 22.37 -1.74 30.39
C GLU A 21 21.34 -2.80 29.97
N PHE A 22 20.84 -3.59 30.92
CA PHE A 22 19.77 -4.58 30.67
C PHE A 22 18.38 -3.95 30.41
N ARG A 23 18.22 -2.64 30.63
CA ARG A 23 16.99 -1.88 30.33
C ARG A 23 17.04 -1.10 29.02
N LYS A 24 18.01 -1.35 28.15
CA LYS A 24 17.83 -1.04 26.71
C LYS A 24 16.99 -2.14 26.11
N GLU A 25 15.71 -2.05 26.46
CA GLU A 25 14.58 -2.73 25.85
C GLU A 25 14.84 -2.98 24.37
N ASP A 26 14.84 -4.26 23.99
CA ASP A 26 14.34 -4.71 22.70
C ASP A 26 12.93 -4.15 22.54
N ARG A 27 12.82 -2.87 22.14
CA ARG A 27 11.58 -2.33 21.59
C ARG A 27 11.43 -2.97 20.23
N LYS A 28 10.91 -4.19 20.23
CA LYS A 28 10.45 -4.90 19.04
C LYS A 28 9.55 -3.91 18.31
N SER A 29 10.01 -3.41 17.16
CA SER A 29 9.24 -2.45 16.37
C SER A 29 7.87 -3.08 16.12
N MET A 30 6.80 -2.38 16.51
CA MET A 30 5.46 -2.76 16.04
C MET A 30 5.55 -2.83 14.52
N GLY A 31 5.18 -3.98 13.95
CA GLY A 31 5.12 -4.16 12.50
C GLY A 31 4.34 -3.01 11.90
N LYS A 32 4.92 -2.35 10.89
CA LYS A 32 4.20 -1.33 10.13
C LYS A 32 3.28 -2.07 9.17
N ASP A 33 2.03 -1.63 9.10
CA ASP A 33 1.15 -2.07 8.03
C ASP A 33 1.64 -1.43 6.74
N GLU A 34 2.13 -2.27 5.82
CA GLU A 34 2.57 -1.83 4.49
C GLU A 34 1.58 -2.35 3.45
N VAL A 35 1.11 -1.44 2.58
CA VAL A 35 0.30 -1.81 1.42
C VAL A 35 1.26 -2.07 0.25
N GLN A 36 1.47 -3.34 -0.08
CA GLN A 36 2.26 -3.75 -1.23
C GLN A 36 1.31 -4.08 -2.38
N ILE A 37 1.48 -3.41 -3.53
CA ILE A 37 0.75 -3.75 -4.75
C ILE A 37 1.42 -4.99 -5.35
N SER A 38 0.63 -6.00 -5.74
CA SER A 38 1.17 -7.21 -6.34
C SER A 38 1.84 -6.91 -7.70
N GLN A 39 2.95 -7.58 -7.98
CA GLN A 39 3.65 -7.45 -9.26
C GLN A 39 2.72 -7.77 -10.45
N ALA A 40 1.88 -8.79 -10.31
CA ALA A 40 0.88 -9.14 -11.31
C ALA A 40 -0.14 -8.01 -11.59
N ALA A 41 -0.55 -7.25 -10.56
CA ALA A 41 -1.45 -6.11 -10.74
C ALA A 41 -0.75 -4.94 -11.46
N GLN A 42 0.55 -4.73 -11.21
CA GLN A 42 1.33 -3.72 -11.93
C GLN A 42 1.48 -4.09 -13.40
N GLU A 43 1.81 -5.35 -13.71
CA GLU A 43 1.91 -5.84 -15.09
C GLU A 43 0.58 -5.69 -15.84
N MET A 44 -0.55 -6.02 -15.19
CA MET A 44 -1.88 -5.86 -15.77
C MET A 44 -2.26 -4.39 -16.00
N LEU A 45 -1.77 -3.46 -15.17
CA LEU A 45 -1.97 -2.03 -15.37
C LEU A 45 -1.21 -1.53 -16.60
N GLU A 46 0.03 -1.97 -16.77
CA GLU A 46 0.85 -1.56 -17.93
C GLU A 46 0.27 -2.10 -19.25
N THR A 47 -0.22 -3.35 -19.29
CA THR A 47 -0.91 -3.86 -20.48
C THR A 47 -2.22 -3.11 -20.76
N SER A 48 -2.97 -2.75 -19.72
CA SER A 48 -4.18 -1.92 -19.84
C SER A 48 -3.91 -0.50 -20.35
N ARG A 49 -2.69 0.03 -20.16
CA ARG A 49 -2.28 1.35 -20.69
C ARG A 49 -1.97 1.31 -22.18
N VAL A 50 -1.44 0.20 -22.68
CA VAL A 50 -1.16 0.03 -24.12
C VAL A 50 -2.46 0.00 -24.92
N GLU A 51 -3.48 -0.71 -24.44
CA GLU A 51 -4.82 -0.71 -25.08
C GLU A 51 -5.54 0.65 -24.99
N ASN A 52 -5.06 1.55 -24.13
CA ASN A 52 -5.67 2.86 -23.94
C ASN A 52 -5.45 3.78 -25.14
N SER A 53 -4.37 3.63 -25.92
CA SER A 53 -4.09 4.54 -27.05
C SER A 53 -5.17 4.45 -28.15
N GLU A 54 -5.46 3.24 -28.62
CA GLU A 54 -6.53 2.98 -29.62
C GLU A 54 -7.90 3.36 -29.04
N ARG A 55 -8.12 3.07 -27.76
CA ARG A 55 -9.33 3.48 -27.05
C ARG A 55 -9.47 5.00 -26.99
N THR A 56 -8.38 5.75 -26.82
CA THR A 56 -8.40 7.22 -26.73
C THR A 56 -8.82 7.80 -28.08
N GLN A 57 -8.26 7.30 -29.18
CA GLN A 57 -8.64 7.70 -30.53
C GLN A 57 -10.12 7.43 -30.80
N TYR A 58 -10.58 6.21 -30.50
CA TYR A 58 -11.98 5.84 -30.65
C TYR A 58 -12.93 6.73 -29.82
N LEU A 59 -12.54 7.08 -28.59
CA LEU A 59 -13.32 7.99 -27.75
C LEU A 59 -13.41 9.40 -28.32
N ASP A 60 -12.33 9.89 -28.94
CA ASP A 60 -12.33 11.22 -29.53
C ASP A 60 -13.18 11.28 -30.80
N GLU A 61 -13.15 10.24 -31.64
CA GLU A 61 -14.06 10.08 -32.78
C GLU A 61 -15.53 10.05 -32.32
N LEU A 62 -15.83 9.28 -31.27
CA LEU A 62 -17.18 9.21 -30.69
C LEU A 62 -17.65 10.59 -30.19
N LYS A 63 -16.80 11.34 -29.48
CA LYS A 63 -17.14 12.69 -29.01
C LYS A 63 -17.48 13.61 -30.18
N GLN A 64 -16.68 13.56 -31.26
CA GLN A 64 -16.94 14.35 -32.46
C GLN A 64 -18.28 13.98 -33.09
N ALA A 65 -18.57 12.69 -33.28
CA ALA A 65 -19.83 12.22 -33.86
C ALA A 65 -21.06 12.60 -33.01
N VAL A 66 -20.92 12.61 -31.68
CA VAL A 66 -21.97 13.07 -30.77
C VAL A 66 -22.17 14.58 -30.89
N GLN A 67 -21.08 15.35 -30.91
CA GLN A 67 -21.15 16.81 -31.02
C GLN A 67 -21.72 17.27 -32.38
N SER A 68 -21.42 16.57 -33.47
CA SER A 68 -21.98 16.83 -34.80
C SER A 68 -23.42 16.33 -34.96
N GLY A 69 -23.94 15.57 -34.00
CA GLY A 69 -25.28 14.97 -34.06
C GLY A 69 -25.40 13.82 -35.07
N THR A 70 -24.29 13.30 -35.60
CA THR A 70 -24.28 12.18 -36.56
C THR A 70 -24.13 10.81 -35.90
N TYR A 71 -24.02 10.77 -34.57
CA TYR A 71 -23.92 9.52 -33.83
C TYR A 71 -25.24 8.72 -33.87
N TYR A 72 -25.16 7.49 -34.38
CA TYR A 72 -26.32 6.60 -34.46
C TYR A 72 -26.35 5.64 -33.27
N VAL A 73 -27.46 5.65 -32.54
CA VAL A 73 -27.70 4.76 -31.40
C VAL A 73 -28.38 3.48 -31.89
N GLU A 74 -27.60 2.40 -31.99
CA GLU A 74 -28.11 1.10 -32.42
C GLU A 74 -28.79 0.36 -31.27
N SER A 75 -30.12 0.22 -31.35
CA SER A 75 -30.92 -0.39 -30.27
C SER A 75 -30.60 -1.86 -30.01
N GLY A 76 -30.20 -2.62 -31.04
CA GLY A 76 -29.79 -4.03 -30.90
C GLY A 76 -28.57 -4.19 -29.99
N LYS A 77 -27.54 -3.36 -30.18
CA LYS A 77 -26.32 -3.35 -29.33
C LYS A 77 -26.63 -3.02 -27.88
N ILE A 78 -27.61 -2.15 -27.63
CA ILE A 78 -28.05 -1.84 -26.26
C ILE A 78 -28.67 -3.09 -25.61
N ALA A 79 -29.58 -3.77 -26.31
CA ALA A 79 -30.23 -4.97 -25.81
C ALA A 79 -29.21 -6.08 -25.52
N GLU A 80 -28.27 -6.33 -26.43
CA GLU A 80 -27.18 -7.31 -26.24
C GLU A 80 -26.35 -7.02 -24.99
N LYS A 81 -26.04 -5.74 -24.74
CA LYS A 81 -25.20 -5.35 -23.60
C LYS A 81 -25.93 -5.41 -22.26
N LEU A 82 -27.26 -5.22 -22.27
CA LEU A 82 -28.08 -5.32 -21.07
C LEU A 82 -28.49 -6.76 -20.75
N LEU A 83 -28.54 -7.65 -21.74
CA LEU A 83 -28.97 -9.06 -21.60
C LEU A 83 -28.33 -9.81 -20.42
N PRO A 84 -27.01 -9.70 -20.14
CA PRO A 84 -26.38 -10.42 -19.02
C PRO A 84 -26.93 -10.06 -17.63
N PHE A 85 -27.56 -8.90 -17.47
CA PHE A 85 -28.05 -8.39 -16.19
C PHE A 85 -29.49 -8.83 -15.87
N PHE A 86 -30.18 -9.48 -16.80
CA PHE A 86 -31.58 -9.90 -16.65
C PHE A 86 -31.73 -11.40 -16.34
N LYS A 87 -30.76 -11.99 -15.64
CA LYS A 87 -30.83 -13.36 -15.12
C LYS A 87 -31.41 -13.42 -13.71
#